data_AF-A0A2M7G5C1-F1
#
_entry.id   AF-A0A2M7G5C1-F1
#
_cell.length_a   1.000
_cell.length_b   1.000
_cell.length_c   1.000
_cell.angle_alpha   90.00
_cell.angle_beta   90.00
_cell.angle_gamma   90.00
#
_symmetry.space_group_name_H-M   'P 1'
#
loop_
_entity.id
_entity.type
_entity.pdbx_description
1 polymer ?
#
loop_
_entity_poly.entity_id
_entity_poly.type
_entity_poly.pdbx_seq_one_letter_code
_entity_poly.pdbx_strand_id
1 'polypeptide(L)'
;MKVYGTSVLKGLLYTLKTFVETYIEDFKRLSGKGQPENGLRSFSEGVVTVQYPEAPMPLGETYERFRVIPMLIYDQKEDGRDVRCTACGICAKVCPPQCIWITQQMDEKGKPITKPEEFYIDTSICMNCGLCSEFCPFDSIKMDHQFELTVTENRRENYVYDLEKLLVPAEYYASVRPRISAEEDEIRRKEEEAKKAKEEAKKAAAAAKAAAAKEAAANAPAEGSAEAAAEKPAKKVLSDEEKAALKEAALKKAAELKAKKEAEKAAAAGEAPSGNGGEPAAAAEKPAKKVLSDEEKAALKEAALKKAAELKAKKEAEKAAEQEAP
;
A
#
# COMPACT_ATOMS: atom_id res chain seq x y z
N MET A 1 30.22 -63.52 -8.63
CA MET A 1 28.83 -63.18 -9.04
C MET A 1 28.44 -61.91 -8.32
N LYS A 2 28.29 -60.78 -9.02
CA LYS A 2 27.69 -59.56 -8.43
C LYS A 2 26.23 -59.88 -8.15
N VAL A 3 25.84 -59.89 -6.87
CA VAL A 3 24.49 -60.26 -6.45
C VAL A 3 23.54 -59.12 -6.84
N TYR A 4 22.83 -59.28 -7.95
CA TYR A 4 21.91 -58.28 -8.53
C TYR A 4 20.66 -57.97 -7.67
N GLY A 5 20.62 -58.41 -6.40
CA GLY A 5 19.48 -58.23 -5.50
C GLY A 5 19.76 -57.44 -4.22
N THR A 6 21.02 -57.12 -3.90
CA THR A 6 21.35 -56.40 -2.65
C THR A 6 20.81 -54.98 -2.61
N SER A 7 20.62 -54.34 -3.76
CA SER A 7 20.00 -53.01 -3.87
C SER A 7 18.50 -53.06 -3.59
N VAL A 8 17.79 -54.06 -4.14
CA VAL A 8 16.35 -54.26 -3.91
C VAL A 8 16.07 -54.54 -2.44
N LEU A 9 16.88 -55.41 -1.82
CA LEU A 9 16.72 -55.73 -0.39
C LEU A 9 16.96 -54.50 0.50
N LYS A 10 17.98 -53.69 0.19
CA LYS A 10 18.25 -52.42 0.89
C LYS A 10 17.10 -51.43 0.74
N GLY A 11 16.51 -51.31 -0.45
CA GLY A 11 15.33 -50.49 -0.69
C GLY A 11 14.14 -50.94 0.15
N LEU A 12 13.85 -52.24 0.16
CA LEU A 12 12.77 -52.83 0.96
C LEU A 12 12.99 -52.63 2.47
N LEU A 13 14.21 -52.85 2.95
CA LEU A 13 14.60 -52.62 4.35
C LEU A 13 14.45 -51.15 4.74
N TYR A 14 14.80 -50.22 3.84
CA TYR A 14 14.61 -48.80 4.08
C TYR A 14 13.13 -48.45 4.17
N THR A 15 12.30 -48.93 3.25
CA THR A 15 10.85 -48.71 3.30
C THR A 15 10.21 -49.30 4.56
N LEU A 16 10.66 -50.49 4.98
CA LEU A 16 10.18 -51.13 6.21
C LEU A 16 10.60 -50.35 7.46
N LYS A 17 11.84 -49.84 7.48
CA LYS A 17 12.32 -48.97 8.56
C LYS A 17 11.47 -47.71 8.67
N THR A 18 11.26 -46.98 7.58
CA THR A 18 10.44 -45.76 7.56
C THR A 18 8.98 -46.05 7.96
N PHE A 19 8.43 -47.18 7.53
CA PHE A 19 7.10 -47.63 7.95
C PHE A 19 7.04 -47.85 9.47
N VAL A 20 7.95 -48.62 10.05
CA VAL A 20 7.96 -48.92 11.49
C VAL A 20 8.17 -47.66 12.33
N GLU A 21 9.08 -46.77 11.92
CA GLU A 21 9.33 -45.49 12.61
C GLU A 21 8.07 -44.61 12.64
N THR A 22 7.33 -44.56 11.53
CA THR A 22 6.07 -43.81 11.44
C THR A 22 5.03 -44.29 12.47
N TYR A 23 4.80 -45.60 12.56
CA TYR A 23 3.81 -46.17 13.47
C TYR A 23 4.20 -46.01 14.95
N ILE A 24 5.49 -46.08 15.27
CA ILE A 24 5.99 -45.82 16.62
C ILE A 24 5.69 -44.38 17.04
N GLU A 25 5.86 -43.41 16.14
CA GLU A 25 5.50 -42.01 16.40
C GLU A 25 3.99 -41.80 16.52
N ASP A 26 3.19 -42.42 15.67
CA ASP A 26 1.73 -42.35 15.78
C ASP A 26 1.24 -42.88 17.12
N PHE A 27 1.85 -43.97 17.61
CA PHE A 27 1.56 -44.52 18.93
C PHE A 27 1.95 -43.54 20.07
N LYS A 28 3.08 -42.85 19.94
CA LYS A 28 3.48 -41.80 20.90
C LYS A 28 2.48 -40.63 20.89
N ARG A 29 2.01 -40.23 19.70
CA ARG A 29 0.99 -39.17 19.53
C ARG A 29 -0.36 -39.56 20.15
N LEU A 30 -0.81 -40.80 19.92
CA LEU A 30 -2.00 -41.37 20.57
C LEU A 30 -1.87 -41.39 22.10
N SER A 31 -0.65 -41.55 22.61
CA SER A 31 -0.34 -41.51 24.05
C SER A 31 -0.20 -40.07 24.60
N GLY A 32 -0.52 -39.05 23.82
CA GLY A 32 -0.45 -37.63 24.23
C GLY A 32 0.96 -37.07 24.35
N LYS A 33 2.00 -37.80 23.90
CA LYS A 33 3.40 -37.38 23.96
C LYS A 33 3.94 -37.16 22.54
N GLY A 34 4.23 -35.91 22.16
CA GLY A 34 4.98 -35.61 20.94
C GLY A 34 4.21 -34.95 19.80
N GLN A 35 3.24 -34.07 20.07
CA GLN A 35 2.81 -33.11 19.05
C GLN A 35 3.95 -32.10 18.82
N PRO A 36 4.48 -31.97 17.60
CA PRO A 36 5.44 -30.92 17.29
C PRO A 36 4.73 -29.56 17.36
N GLU A 37 5.39 -28.55 17.93
CA GLU A 37 4.86 -27.19 18.12
C GLU A 37 4.37 -26.55 16.80
N ASN A 38 4.98 -26.92 15.69
CA ASN A 38 4.70 -26.44 14.34
C ASN A 38 3.78 -27.38 13.52
N GLY A 39 3.20 -28.44 14.12
CA GLY A 39 2.29 -29.36 13.44
C GLY A 39 2.92 -30.23 12.33
N LEU A 40 4.18 -30.00 11.94
CA LEU A 40 4.90 -30.75 10.90
C LEU A 40 5.88 -31.73 11.55
N ARG A 41 5.99 -32.94 10.98
CA ARG A 41 7.09 -33.85 11.33
C ARG A 41 8.43 -33.28 10.84
N SER A 42 9.51 -33.57 11.58
CA SER A 42 10.86 -33.34 11.08
C SER A 42 11.07 -34.14 9.78
N PHE A 43 11.75 -33.55 8.79
CA PHE A 43 12.00 -34.18 7.49
C PHE A 43 12.76 -35.53 7.58
N SER A 44 13.32 -35.87 8.75
CA SER A 44 14.15 -37.04 8.98
C SER A 44 13.42 -38.22 9.65
N GLU A 45 12.21 -38.05 10.18
CA GLU A 45 11.52 -39.07 10.98
C GLU A 45 10.04 -39.17 10.56
N GLY A 46 9.67 -40.28 9.91
CA GLY A 46 8.28 -40.63 9.62
C GLY A 46 7.58 -39.87 8.48
N VAL A 47 6.24 -39.88 8.52
CA VAL A 47 5.36 -39.33 7.47
C VAL A 47 5.17 -37.81 7.63
N VAL A 48 5.70 -37.03 6.68
CA VAL A 48 5.59 -35.56 6.63
C VAL A 48 4.21 -35.11 6.13
N THR A 49 3.13 -35.58 6.76
CA THR A 49 1.76 -35.14 6.46
C THR A 49 1.12 -34.48 7.66
N VAL A 50 0.44 -33.37 7.43
CA VAL A 50 -0.46 -32.73 8.40
C VAL A 50 -1.86 -33.26 8.13
N GLN A 51 -2.59 -33.66 9.18
CA GLN A 51 -4.00 -34.02 9.03
C GLN A 51 -4.84 -32.74 9.04
N TYR A 52 -5.11 -32.22 7.85
CA TYR A 52 -6.01 -31.08 7.66
C TYR A 52 -7.45 -31.61 7.54
N PRO A 53 -8.46 -31.01 8.22
CA PRO A 53 -8.43 -29.72 8.92
C PRO A 53 -8.14 -29.77 10.43
N GLU A 54 -7.96 -30.95 11.04
CA GLU A 54 -7.89 -31.08 12.51
C GLU A 54 -6.58 -30.55 13.13
N ALA A 55 -5.47 -30.66 12.40
CA ALA A 55 -4.19 -30.09 12.79
C ALA A 55 -3.99 -28.77 12.02
N PRO A 56 -3.79 -27.63 12.71
CA PRO A 56 -3.61 -26.35 12.05
C PRO A 56 -2.29 -26.33 11.27
N MET A 57 -2.30 -25.71 10.10
CA MET A 57 -1.06 -25.42 9.38
C MET A 57 -0.27 -24.33 10.13
N PRO A 58 1.07 -24.42 10.23
CA PRO A 58 1.90 -23.45 10.95
C PRO A 58 2.11 -22.14 10.17
N LEU A 59 1.04 -21.50 9.70
CA LEU A 59 1.13 -20.29 8.89
C LEU A 59 1.59 -19.07 9.71
N GLY A 60 1.07 -18.91 10.93
CA GLY A 60 1.29 -17.71 11.74
C GLY A 60 2.72 -17.57 12.26
N GLU A 61 3.34 -18.66 12.73
CA GLU A 61 4.67 -18.58 13.38
C GLU A 61 5.83 -18.84 12.40
N THR A 62 5.63 -19.70 11.39
CA THR A 62 6.69 -20.04 10.43
C THR A 62 6.63 -19.19 9.16
N TYR A 63 5.46 -18.67 8.78
CA TYR A 63 5.23 -18.01 7.48
C TYR A 63 4.52 -16.66 7.62
N GLU A 64 5.06 -15.75 8.45
CA GLU A 64 4.52 -14.39 8.62
C GLU A 64 4.29 -13.64 7.28
N ARG A 65 5.11 -13.92 6.26
CA ARG A 65 5.02 -13.30 4.93
C ARG A 65 4.07 -13.98 3.96
N PHE A 66 3.23 -14.89 4.43
CA PHE A 66 2.22 -15.53 3.58
C PHE A 66 1.29 -14.48 2.95
N ARG A 67 0.86 -14.71 1.71
CA ARG A 67 0.12 -13.75 0.90
C ARG A 67 -1.11 -14.41 0.29
N VAL A 68 -2.29 -14.02 0.74
CA VAL A 68 -3.55 -14.45 0.13
C VAL A 68 -4.38 -13.26 -0.32
N ILE A 69 -5.36 -12.84 0.46
CA ILE A 69 -6.24 -11.72 0.12
C ILE A 69 -5.69 -10.42 0.71
N PRO A 70 -5.78 -9.29 0.01
CA PRO A 70 -5.53 -7.99 0.62
C PRO A 70 -6.63 -7.63 1.62
N MET A 71 -6.28 -7.20 2.82
CA MET A 71 -7.19 -6.68 3.85
C MET A 71 -6.86 -5.21 4.16
N LEU A 72 -7.86 -4.45 4.59
CA LEU A 72 -7.73 -3.05 5.01
C LEU A 72 -7.71 -2.94 6.52
N ILE A 73 -6.69 -2.28 7.06
CA ILE A 73 -6.52 -2.10 8.50
C ILE A 73 -7.30 -0.88 8.98
N TYR A 74 -8.03 -1.05 10.07
CA TYR A 74 -8.57 0.05 10.87
C TYR A 74 -8.02 0.01 12.30
N ASP A 75 -7.80 1.20 12.85
CA ASP A 75 -7.48 1.39 14.26
C ASP A 75 -8.78 1.62 15.03
N GLN A 76 -8.92 0.96 16.17
CA GLN A 76 -10.06 1.15 17.06
C GLN A 76 -9.77 2.34 17.98
N LYS A 77 -10.51 3.43 17.79
CA LYS A 77 -10.43 4.65 18.62
C LYS A 77 -11.71 4.82 19.44
N GLU A 78 -11.65 5.66 20.47
CA GLU A 78 -12.82 5.99 21.31
C GLU A 78 -13.98 6.57 20.49
N ASP A 79 -13.68 7.30 19.40
CA ASP A 79 -14.66 7.93 18.49
C ASP A 79 -15.16 7.00 17.37
N GLY A 80 -14.78 5.71 17.35
CA GLY A 80 -15.21 4.72 16.36
C GLY A 80 -14.07 4.07 15.55
N ARG A 81 -14.43 3.43 14.42
CA ARG A 81 -13.48 2.75 13.52
C ARG A 81 -12.77 3.77 12.63
N ASP A 82 -11.46 3.96 12.84
CA ASP A 82 -10.65 4.83 11.99
C ASP A 82 -9.89 4.01 10.95
N VAL A 83 -10.38 4.03 9.71
CA VAL A 83 -9.79 3.31 8.59
C VAL A 83 -8.51 4.04 8.15
N ARG A 84 -7.36 3.33 8.11
CA ARG A 84 -6.07 3.94 7.70
C ARG A 84 -6.03 4.39 6.23
N CYS A 85 -6.93 3.86 5.40
CA CYS A 85 -6.99 4.14 3.97
C CYS A 85 -7.46 5.57 3.70
N THR A 86 -6.71 6.31 2.88
CA THR A 86 -7.04 7.67 2.44
C THR A 86 -7.62 7.74 1.03
N ALA A 87 -7.92 6.59 0.44
CA ALA A 87 -8.41 6.46 -0.93
C ALA A 87 -7.50 7.15 -1.99
N CYS A 88 -6.18 7.13 -1.80
CA CYS A 88 -5.23 7.76 -2.73
C CYS A 88 -5.14 7.13 -4.13
N GLY A 89 -5.66 5.90 -4.31
CA GLY A 89 -5.72 5.21 -5.60
C GLY A 89 -4.39 4.63 -6.11
N ILE A 90 -3.31 4.68 -5.33
CA ILE A 90 -1.99 4.13 -5.72
C ILE A 90 -2.07 2.60 -5.88
N CYS A 91 -2.74 1.91 -4.95
CA CYS A 91 -2.92 0.47 -4.98
C CYS A 91 -3.67 -0.02 -6.24
N ALA A 92 -4.69 0.73 -6.70
CA ALA A 92 -5.40 0.41 -7.94
C ALA A 92 -4.51 0.59 -9.18
N LYS A 93 -3.63 1.60 -9.19
CA LYS A 93 -2.71 1.86 -10.30
C LYS A 93 -1.57 0.84 -10.41
N VAL A 94 -1.06 0.35 -9.29
CA VAL A 94 0.04 -0.63 -9.26
C VAL A 94 -0.45 -2.06 -9.50
N CYS A 95 -1.74 -2.32 -9.33
CA CYS A 95 -2.34 -3.64 -9.50
C CYS A 95 -2.20 -4.12 -10.96
N PRO A 96 -1.41 -5.19 -11.25
CA PRO A 96 -1.19 -5.64 -12.61
C PRO A 96 -2.48 -6.06 -13.34
N PRO A 97 -3.41 -6.81 -12.72
CA PRO A 97 -4.68 -7.16 -13.36
C PRO A 97 -5.79 -6.11 -13.16
N GLN A 98 -5.50 -4.97 -12.49
CA GLN A 98 -6.45 -3.88 -12.26
C GLN A 98 -7.78 -4.30 -11.60
N CYS A 99 -7.72 -5.16 -10.58
CA CYS A 99 -8.89 -5.72 -9.89
C CYS A 99 -9.38 -4.92 -8.67
N ILE A 100 -8.98 -3.64 -8.55
CA ILE A 100 -9.30 -2.80 -7.38
C ILE A 100 -10.05 -1.54 -7.86
N TRP A 101 -11.22 -1.29 -7.29
CA TRP A 101 -12.02 -0.09 -7.53
C TRP A 101 -12.17 0.71 -6.24
N ILE A 102 -11.95 2.03 -6.33
CA ILE A 102 -11.92 2.92 -5.18
C ILE A 102 -12.66 4.20 -5.52
N THR A 103 -13.63 4.54 -4.68
CA THR A 103 -14.38 5.81 -4.74
C THR A 103 -14.04 6.63 -3.49
N GLN A 104 -13.65 7.89 -3.68
CA GLN A 104 -13.37 8.80 -2.57
C GLN A 104 -14.67 9.43 -2.06
N GLN A 105 -14.80 9.52 -0.73
CA GLN A 105 -15.92 10.21 -0.13
C GLN A 105 -15.86 11.72 -0.44
N MET A 106 -17.01 12.31 -0.74
CA MET A 106 -17.14 13.75 -0.98
C MET A 106 -17.85 14.43 0.19
N ASP A 107 -17.34 15.58 0.60
CA ASP A 107 -17.98 16.45 1.60
C ASP A 107 -19.24 17.12 1.01
N GLU A 108 -20.12 17.65 1.86
CA GLU A 108 -21.34 18.38 1.44
C GLU A 108 -21.04 19.57 0.52
N LYS A 109 -19.80 20.09 0.61
CA LYS A 109 -19.27 21.18 -0.22
C LYS A 109 -18.56 20.70 -1.48
N GLY A 110 -18.64 19.41 -1.81
CA GLY A 110 -18.03 18.78 -2.97
C GLY A 110 -16.50 18.65 -2.92
N LYS A 111 -15.90 18.77 -1.72
CA LYS A 111 -14.46 18.56 -1.55
C LYS A 111 -14.17 17.09 -1.24
N PRO A 112 -13.12 16.50 -1.82
CA PRO A 112 -12.75 15.12 -1.49
C PRO A 112 -12.29 15.03 -0.04
N ILE A 113 -12.89 14.11 0.71
CA ILE A 113 -12.48 13.70 2.05
C ILE A 113 -11.44 12.60 1.90
N THR A 114 -10.43 12.58 2.78
CA THR A 114 -9.38 11.56 2.79
C THR A 114 -9.87 10.24 3.40
N LYS A 115 -11.02 9.74 2.94
CA LYS A 115 -11.61 8.45 3.33
C LYS A 115 -12.26 7.77 2.12
N PRO A 116 -12.20 6.43 2.00
CA PRO A 116 -12.93 5.70 0.98
C PRO A 116 -14.43 5.70 1.30
N GLU A 117 -15.25 5.96 0.30
CA GLU A 117 -16.70 5.70 0.36
C GLU A 117 -16.98 4.27 -0.07
N GLU A 118 -16.41 3.87 -1.20
CA GLU A 118 -16.51 2.52 -1.74
C GLU A 118 -15.12 1.97 -2.03
N PHE A 119 -14.91 0.71 -1.70
CA PHE A 119 -13.66 0.00 -1.98
C PHE A 119 -14.01 -1.43 -2.33
N TYR A 120 -13.70 -1.84 -3.56
CA TYR A 120 -13.97 -3.19 -4.04
C TYR A 120 -12.70 -3.86 -4.53
N ILE A 121 -12.50 -5.13 -4.16
CA ILE A 121 -11.48 -6.01 -4.72
C ILE A 121 -12.15 -7.23 -5.32
N ASP A 122 -11.92 -7.47 -6.62
CA ASP A 122 -12.29 -8.73 -7.23
C ASP A 122 -11.19 -9.78 -6.99
N THR A 123 -11.47 -10.70 -6.08
CA THR A 123 -10.56 -11.79 -5.70
C THR A 123 -10.48 -12.90 -6.74
N SER A 124 -11.43 -12.97 -7.69
CA SER A 124 -11.38 -13.92 -8.79
C SER A 124 -10.36 -13.55 -9.87
N ILE A 125 -10.01 -12.26 -9.95
CA ILE A 125 -9.01 -11.72 -10.88
C ILE A 125 -7.67 -11.45 -10.18
N CYS A 126 -7.70 -11.23 -8.86
CA CYS A 126 -6.51 -11.01 -8.06
C CYS A 126 -5.49 -12.15 -8.22
N MET A 127 -4.23 -11.80 -8.44
CA MET A 127 -3.11 -12.75 -8.55
C MET A 127 -2.23 -12.81 -7.29
N ASN A 128 -2.70 -12.23 -6.19
CA ASN A 128 -2.11 -12.27 -4.84
C ASN A 128 -0.63 -11.82 -4.79
N CYS A 129 -0.23 -10.91 -5.69
CA CYS A 129 1.16 -10.47 -5.83
C CYS A 129 1.68 -9.65 -4.64
N GLY A 130 0.81 -8.98 -3.88
CA GLY A 130 1.19 -8.14 -2.73
C GLY A 130 1.68 -6.73 -3.08
N LEU A 131 1.72 -6.35 -4.35
CA LEU A 131 2.17 -5.00 -4.76
C LEU A 131 1.31 -3.88 -4.17
N CYS A 132 0.01 -4.12 -3.99
CA CYS A 132 -0.86 -3.13 -3.34
C CYS A 132 -0.43 -2.83 -1.89
N SER A 133 0.08 -3.82 -1.16
CA SER A 133 0.55 -3.65 0.22
C SER A 133 1.88 -2.91 0.31
N GLU A 134 2.84 -3.21 -0.55
CA GLU A 134 4.17 -2.57 -0.48
C GLU A 134 4.17 -1.13 -0.99
N PHE A 135 3.29 -0.81 -1.95
CA PHE A 135 3.19 0.54 -2.50
C PHE A 135 2.23 1.44 -1.73
N CYS A 136 1.63 0.96 -0.63
CA CYS A 136 0.73 1.77 0.18
C CYS A 136 1.54 2.72 1.08
N PRO A 137 1.45 4.05 0.88
CA PRO A 137 2.22 5.01 1.69
C PRO A 137 1.65 5.20 3.11
N PHE A 138 0.42 4.75 3.35
CA PHE A 138 -0.27 4.85 4.65
C PHE A 138 -0.35 3.50 5.37
N ASP A 139 0.22 2.48 4.75
CA ASP A 139 0.23 1.13 5.26
C ASP A 139 -1.16 0.58 5.65
N SER A 140 -2.16 0.98 4.85
CA SER A 140 -3.57 0.72 5.12
C SER A 140 -4.05 -0.62 4.57
N ILE A 141 -3.39 -1.13 3.53
CA ILE A 141 -3.74 -2.41 2.88
C ILE A 141 -2.59 -3.38 3.10
N LYS A 142 -2.89 -4.54 3.68
CA LYS A 142 -1.93 -5.60 3.99
C LYS A 142 -2.39 -6.92 3.42
N MET A 143 -1.50 -7.90 3.34
CA MET A 143 -1.84 -9.24 2.86
C MET A 143 -2.24 -10.13 4.04
N ASP A 144 -3.44 -10.69 3.97
CA ASP A 144 -4.01 -11.63 4.92
C ASP A 144 -3.47 -13.06 4.71
N HIS A 145 -3.64 -13.89 5.73
CA HIS A 145 -3.28 -15.31 5.75
C HIS A 145 -4.47 -16.25 5.56
N GLN A 146 -5.72 -15.74 5.58
CA GLN A 146 -6.89 -16.56 5.28
C GLN A 146 -6.83 -17.12 3.85
N PHE A 147 -6.73 -18.44 3.73
CA PHE A 147 -6.68 -19.16 2.44
C PHE A 147 -7.96 -19.95 2.14
N GLU A 148 -8.82 -20.15 3.12
CA GLU A 148 -10.07 -20.93 3.03
C GLU A 148 -11.22 -20.07 2.49
N LEU A 149 -11.09 -19.63 1.24
CA LEU A 149 -11.93 -18.58 0.66
C LEU A 149 -12.91 -19.11 -0.39
N THR A 150 -12.96 -20.43 -0.55
CA THR A 150 -13.75 -21.07 -1.59
C THR A 150 -15.23 -20.95 -1.27
N VAL A 151 -15.97 -20.21 -2.10
CA VAL A 151 -17.43 -20.11 -2.02
C VAL A 151 -18.06 -20.83 -3.22
N THR A 152 -19.04 -21.69 -2.96
CA THR A 152 -19.80 -22.44 -3.97
C THR A 152 -21.05 -21.70 -4.44
N GLU A 153 -21.65 -20.91 -3.56
CA GLU A 153 -22.86 -20.12 -3.83
C GLU A 153 -22.53 -18.73 -4.36
N ASN A 154 -23.38 -18.17 -5.23
CA ASN A 154 -23.29 -16.80 -5.77
C ASN A 154 -21.86 -16.35 -6.12
N ARG A 155 -21.13 -17.21 -6.85
CA ARG A 155 -19.70 -17.05 -7.18
C ARG A 155 -19.34 -15.66 -7.74
N ARG A 156 -20.20 -14.98 -8.49
CA ARG A 156 -19.82 -13.67 -9.04
C ARG A 156 -19.82 -12.57 -7.98
N GLU A 157 -20.74 -12.64 -7.03
CA GLU A 157 -20.93 -11.62 -6.00
C GLU A 157 -20.01 -11.88 -4.81
N ASN A 158 -19.84 -13.15 -4.43
CA ASN A 158 -19.07 -13.52 -3.24
C ASN A 158 -17.54 -13.38 -3.41
N TYR A 159 -17.04 -13.35 -4.64
CA TYR A 159 -15.62 -13.10 -4.92
C TYR A 159 -15.29 -11.61 -5.07
N VAL A 160 -16.30 -10.73 -5.11
CA VAL A 160 -16.11 -9.29 -5.01
C VAL A 160 -16.22 -8.91 -3.54
N TYR A 161 -15.11 -8.42 -3.00
CA TYR A 161 -15.00 -8.05 -1.59
C TYR A 161 -15.26 -6.56 -1.46
N ASP A 162 -16.29 -6.23 -0.71
CA ASP A 162 -16.68 -4.87 -0.36
C ASP A 162 -15.82 -4.32 0.78
N LEU A 163 -15.85 -3.01 0.98
CA LEU A 163 -15.07 -2.31 2.02
C LEU A 163 -15.26 -2.99 3.39
N GLU A 164 -16.49 -3.31 3.77
CA GLU A 164 -16.80 -3.92 5.06
C GLU A 164 -16.18 -5.30 5.25
N LYS A 165 -16.15 -6.13 4.20
CA LYS A 165 -15.53 -7.48 4.24
C LYS A 165 -14.01 -7.40 4.31
N LEU A 166 -13.43 -6.33 3.78
CA LEU A 166 -11.98 -6.12 3.77
C LEU A 166 -11.47 -5.51 5.07
N LEU A 167 -12.34 -4.89 5.87
CA LEU A 167 -11.93 -4.19 7.09
C LEU A 167 -11.60 -5.15 8.22
N VAL A 168 -10.36 -5.06 8.69
CA VAL A 168 -9.80 -5.92 9.73
C VAL A 168 -9.13 -5.05 10.80
N PRO A 169 -9.29 -5.35 12.10
CA PRO A 169 -8.69 -4.55 13.16
C PRO A 169 -7.16 -4.71 13.18
N ALA A 170 -6.45 -3.66 13.60
CA ALA A 170 -4.99 -3.70 13.75
C ALA A 170 -4.51 -4.82 14.68
N GLU A 171 -5.29 -5.16 15.72
CA GLU A 171 -4.97 -6.27 16.64
C GLU A 171 -4.91 -7.63 15.94
N TYR A 172 -5.77 -7.86 14.95
CA TYR A 172 -5.74 -9.09 14.15
C TYR A 172 -4.48 -9.14 13.28
N TYR A 173 -4.10 -8.02 12.67
CA TYR A 173 -2.86 -7.97 11.90
C TYR A 173 -1.62 -8.27 12.79
N ALA A 174 -1.63 -7.77 14.03
CA ALA A 174 -0.57 -8.06 15.00
C ALA A 174 -0.51 -9.53 15.43
N SER A 175 -1.66 -10.23 15.51
CA SER A 175 -1.67 -11.66 15.84
C SER A 175 -1.20 -12.53 14.67
N VAL A 176 -1.49 -12.12 13.43
CA VAL A 176 -1.09 -12.83 12.21
C VAL A 176 0.41 -12.59 11.88
N ARG A 177 0.94 -11.41 12.20
CA ARG A 177 2.33 -11.03 11.92
C ARG A 177 3.02 -10.35 13.11
N PRO A 178 3.36 -11.10 14.17
CA PRO A 178 3.86 -10.51 15.41
C PRO A 178 5.19 -9.76 15.25
N ARG A 179 6.19 -10.29 14.53
CA ARG A 179 7.45 -9.55 14.34
C ARG A 179 7.28 -8.30 13.48
N ILE A 180 6.66 -8.46 12.31
CA ILE A 180 6.54 -7.37 11.34
C ILE A 180 5.66 -6.24 11.91
N SER A 181 4.55 -6.58 12.57
CA SER A 181 3.71 -5.56 13.21
C SER A 181 4.47 -4.80 14.30
N ALA A 182 5.26 -5.49 15.12
CA ALA A 182 6.06 -4.82 16.15
C ALA A 182 7.10 -3.86 15.55
N GLU A 183 7.80 -4.30 14.49
CA GLU A 183 8.75 -3.47 13.75
C GLU A 183 8.05 -2.23 13.13
N GLU A 184 6.89 -2.41 12.50
CA GLU A 184 6.08 -1.35 11.89
C GLU A 184 5.53 -0.36 12.94
N ASP A 185 5.05 -0.86 14.08
CA ASP A 185 4.53 -0.04 15.18
C ASP A 185 5.62 0.81 15.82
N GLU A 186 6.85 0.30 15.93
CA GLU A 186 7.99 1.09 16.37
C GLU A 186 8.33 2.22 15.40
N ILE A 187 8.30 1.95 14.09
CA ILE A 187 8.55 2.96 13.06
C ILE A 187 7.46 4.03 13.13
N ARG A 188 6.19 3.63 13.19
CA ARG A 188 5.06 4.53 13.30
C ARG A 188 5.16 5.41 14.56
N ARG A 189 5.49 4.84 15.72
CA ARG A 189 5.68 5.61 16.97
C ARG A 189 6.79 6.65 16.83
N LYS A 190 7.93 6.28 16.24
CA LYS A 190 9.04 7.22 15.97
C LYS A 190 8.63 8.33 15.00
N GLU A 191 7.84 8.01 13.97
CA GLU A 191 7.33 9.00 13.02
C GLU A 191 6.31 9.95 13.66
N GLU A 192 5.42 9.44 14.50
CA GLU A 192 4.45 10.25 15.25
C GLU A 192 5.14 11.17 16.25
N GLU A 193 6.13 10.67 17.01
CA GLU A 193 6.97 11.48 17.89
C GLU A 193 7.71 12.56 17.11
N ALA A 194 8.29 12.22 15.95
CA ALA A 194 8.95 13.18 15.09
C ALA A 194 7.97 14.22 14.50
N LYS A 195 6.73 13.82 14.16
CA LYS A 195 5.67 14.74 13.70
C LYS A 195 5.25 15.69 14.83
N LYS A 196 5.03 15.17 16.05
CA LYS A 196 4.71 15.96 17.25
C LYS A 196 5.83 16.95 17.57
N ALA A 197 7.09 16.51 17.60
CA ALA A 197 8.24 17.39 17.82
C ALA A 197 8.37 18.48 16.74
N LYS A 198 8.12 18.15 15.46
CA LYS A 198 8.11 19.13 14.37
C LYS A 198 6.94 20.12 14.51
N GLU A 199 5.78 19.68 14.96
CA GLU A 199 4.62 20.53 15.17
C GLU A 199 4.81 21.45 16.38
N GLU A 200 5.35 20.94 17.48
CA GLU A 200 5.74 21.72 18.66
C GLU A 200 6.84 22.73 18.32
N ALA A 201 7.85 22.35 17.55
CA ALA A 201 8.87 23.28 17.06
C ALA A 201 8.27 24.36 16.15
N LYS A 202 7.31 24.00 15.27
CA LYS A 202 6.56 24.98 14.44
C LYS A 202 5.70 25.91 15.31
N LYS A 203 5.03 25.38 16.33
CA LYS A 203 4.20 26.15 17.29
C LYS A 203 5.08 27.08 18.13
N ALA A 204 6.23 26.62 18.62
CA ALA A 204 7.21 27.43 19.34
C ALA A 204 7.84 28.52 18.46
N ALA A 205 8.17 28.21 17.21
CA ALA A 205 8.67 29.19 16.25
C ALA A 205 7.60 30.23 15.86
N ALA A 206 6.33 29.82 15.74
CA ALA A 206 5.21 30.73 15.52
C ALA A 206 4.94 31.62 16.74
N ALA A 207 5.02 31.06 17.96
CA ALA A 207 4.89 31.80 19.21
C ALA A 207 6.04 32.81 19.41
N ALA A 208 7.28 32.43 19.11
CA ALA A 208 8.44 33.32 19.15
C ALA A 208 8.33 34.47 18.13
N LYS A 209 7.84 34.20 16.92
CA LYS A 209 7.54 35.25 15.93
C LYS A 209 6.40 36.17 16.37
N ALA A 210 5.37 35.64 17.02
CA ALA A 210 4.27 36.43 17.57
C ALA A 210 4.71 37.28 18.77
N ALA A 211 5.63 36.77 19.60
CA ALA A 211 6.22 37.50 20.72
C ALA A 211 7.15 38.63 20.24
N ALA A 212 8.02 38.37 19.24
CA ALA A 212 8.87 39.38 18.64
C ALA A 212 8.06 40.48 17.91
N ALA A 213 6.91 40.14 17.33
CA ALA A 213 5.98 41.12 16.75
C ALA A 213 5.28 41.98 17.81
N LYS A 214 5.01 41.42 19.01
CA LYS A 214 4.47 42.17 20.15
C LYS A 214 5.52 43.06 20.82
N GLU A 215 6.77 42.61 20.91
CA GLU A 215 7.88 43.41 21.46
C GLU A 215 8.27 44.58 20.54
N ALA A 216 8.20 44.39 19.22
CA ALA A 216 8.34 45.47 18.24
C ALA A 216 7.16 46.48 18.26
N ALA A 217 6.00 46.10 18.77
CA ALA A 217 4.85 47.00 18.97
C ALA A 217 4.88 47.71 20.34
N ALA A 218 5.60 47.17 21.34
CA ALA A 218 5.74 47.75 22.67
C ALA A 218 6.87 48.79 22.78
N ASN A 219 7.86 48.77 21.87
CA ASN A 219 8.99 49.71 21.84
C ASN A 219 8.75 50.94 20.92
N ALA A 220 7.50 51.40 20.82
CA ALA A 220 7.18 52.69 20.18
C ALA A 220 7.25 53.81 21.25
N PRO A 221 8.16 54.80 21.14
CA PRO A 221 8.24 55.88 22.13
C PRO A 221 7.12 56.91 21.93
N ALA A 222 6.59 57.42 23.05
CA ALA A 222 5.59 58.48 23.11
C ALA A 222 6.21 59.80 23.60
N GLU A 223 5.73 60.91 23.00
CA GLU A 223 5.89 62.34 23.35
C GLU A 223 7.22 63.01 22.93
N GLY A 224 7.27 64.17 22.25
CA GLY A 224 6.23 65.07 21.74
C GLY A 224 6.80 66.25 20.93
N SER A 225 5.89 66.98 20.26
CA SER A 225 5.96 68.38 19.77
C SER A 225 6.88 68.79 18.60
N ALA A 226 6.20 69.02 17.46
CA ALA A 226 6.36 70.11 16.48
C ALA A 226 7.56 70.13 15.49
N GLU A 227 7.16 69.92 14.23
CA GLU A 227 7.65 70.50 12.98
C GLU A 227 8.55 69.64 12.06
N ALA A 228 8.25 69.77 10.76
CA ALA A 228 8.90 69.22 9.56
C ALA A 228 8.42 67.85 9.02
N ALA A 229 8.19 67.88 7.71
CA ALA A 229 7.50 66.90 6.89
C ALA A 229 8.30 65.60 6.64
N ALA A 230 7.60 64.48 6.83
CA ALA A 230 7.71 63.19 6.13
C ALA A 230 9.09 62.70 5.64
N GLU A 231 9.84 62.03 6.52
CA GLU A 231 10.79 60.97 6.14
C GLU A 231 10.72 59.80 7.15
N LYS A 232 10.62 58.57 6.65
CA LYS A 232 10.28 57.33 7.39
C LYS A 232 11.52 56.41 7.40
N PRO A 233 11.95 55.80 8.52
CA PRO A 233 13.18 55.01 8.55
C PRO A 233 12.99 53.67 7.83
N ALA A 234 14.00 53.32 7.03
CA ALA A 234 13.98 52.25 6.05
C ALA A 234 13.94 50.84 6.66
N LYS A 235 13.00 50.01 6.19
CA LYS A 235 13.21 48.55 6.11
C LYS A 235 14.54 48.32 5.39
N LYS A 236 15.41 47.44 5.90
CA LYS A 236 16.56 46.95 5.13
C LYS A 236 16.03 46.07 3.99
N VAL A 237 15.65 46.72 2.90
CA VAL A 237 15.32 46.10 1.61
C VAL A 237 16.65 45.66 1.03
N LEU A 238 16.89 44.35 0.93
CA LEU A 238 18.02 43.86 0.13
C LEU A 238 17.89 44.46 -1.27
N SER A 239 18.99 45.06 -1.72
CA SER A 239 19.08 45.75 -3.01
C SER A 239 18.79 44.76 -4.14
N ASP A 240 18.26 45.26 -5.26
CA ASP A 240 17.90 44.41 -6.39
C ASP A 240 19.11 43.70 -7.00
N GLU A 241 20.32 44.20 -6.74
CA GLU A 241 21.60 43.55 -7.02
C GLU A 241 21.84 42.30 -6.15
N GLU A 242 21.51 42.33 -4.85
CA GLU A 242 21.63 41.17 -3.97
C GLU A 242 20.60 40.08 -4.30
N LYS A 243 19.40 40.47 -4.75
CA LYS A 243 18.38 39.51 -5.24
C LYS A 243 18.75 38.93 -6.59
N ALA A 244 19.36 39.72 -7.48
CA ALA A 244 19.88 39.25 -8.75
C ALA A 244 21.05 38.27 -8.53
N ALA A 245 21.95 38.57 -7.60
CA ALA A 245 23.07 37.69 -7.24
C ALA A 245 22.58 36.35 -6.63
N LEU A 246 21.55 36.38 -5.78
CA LEU A 246 20.94 35.16 -5.22
C LEU A 246 20.20 34.34 -6.29
N LYS A 247 19.55 35.00 -7.26
CA LYS A 247 18.89 34.33 -8.39
C LYS A 247 19.92 33.72 -9.35
N GLU A 248 21.02 34.40 -9.62
CA GLU A 248 22.12 33.89 -10.44
C GLU A 248 22.84 32.72 -9.74
N ALA A 249 23.06 32.81 -8.42
CA ALA A 249 23.60 31.72 -7.62
C ALA A 249 22.66 30.50 -7.60
N ALA A 250 21.35 30.72 -7.52
CA ALA A 250 20.35 29.65 -7.59
C ALA A 250 20.31 28.98 -8.98
N LEU A 251 20.45 29.75 -10.06
CA LEU A 251 20.49 29.23 -11.43
C LEU A 251 21.78 28.44 -11.71
N LYS A 252 22.94 28.91 -11.21
CA LYS A 252 24.21 28.18 -11.28
C LYS A 252 24.15 26.85 -10.51
N LYS A 253 23.56 26.86 -9.31
CA LYS A 253 23.37 25.64 -8.50
C LYS A 253 22.38 24.66 -9.13
N ALA A 254 21.34 25.17 -9.81
CA ALA A 254 20.41 24.35 -10.58
C ALA A 254 21.08 23.73 -11.83
N ALA A 255 21.99 24.46 -12.49
CA ALA A 255 22.76 23.95 -13.62
C ALA A 255 23.75 22.85 -13.18
N GLU A 256 24.44 23.01 -12.05
CA GLU A 256 25.31 21.96 -11.49
C GLU A 256 24.54 20.69 -11.11
N LEU A 257 23.36 20.83 -10.50
CA LEU A 257 22.50 19.70 -10.16
C LEU A 257 21.97 18.98 -11.40
N LYS A 258 21.72 19.72 -12.49
CA LYS A 258 21.31 19.14 -13.77
C LYS A 258 22.47 18.42 -14.45
N ALA A 259 23.68 18.99 -14.43
CA ALA A 259 24.89 18.35 -14.95
C ALA A 259 25.26 17.08 -14.17
N LYS A 260 25.08 17.07 -12.84
CA LYS A 260 25.29 15.87 -12.01
C LYS A 260 24.30 14.76 -12.36
N LYS A 261 23.02 15.10 -12.57
CA LYS A 261 22.00 14.11 -12.99
C LYS A 261 22.23 13.58 -14.40
N GLU A 262 22.76 14.40 -15.32
CA GLU A 262 23.11 13.97 -16.67
C GLU A 262 24.37 13.09 -16.69
N ALA A 263 25.36 13.36 -15.83
CA ALA A 263 26.54 12.52 -15.64
C ALA A 263 26.20 11.17 -15.00
N GLU A 264 25.29 11.15 -14.02
CA GLU A 264 24.82 9.92 -13.38
C GLU A 264 24.00 9.05 -14.34
N LYS A 265 23.24 9.68 -15.24
CA LYS A 265 22.52 9.00 -16.32
C LYS A 265 23.46 8.46 -17.42
N ALA A 266 24.61 9.09 -17.64
CA ALA A 266 25.64 8.59 -18.55
C ALA A 266 26.43 7.43 -17.94
N ALA A 267 26.67 7.43 -16.62
CA ALA A 267 27.30 6.32 -15.90
C ALA A 267 26.40 5.06 -15.88
N ALA A 268 25.08 5.23 -15.76
CA ALA A 268 24.11 4.12 -15.80
C ALA A 268 23.93 3.48 -17.19
N ALA A 269 24.49 4.07 -18.25
CA ALA A 269 24.46 3.52 -19.62
C ALA A 269 25.73 2.73 -19.99
N GLY A 270 26.69 2.61 -19.06
CA GLY A 270 28.02 2.06 -19.30
C GLY A 270 28.39 0.88 -18.41
N GLU A 271 27.49 -0.07 -18.13
CA GLU A 271 27.88 -1.38 -17.58
C GLU A 271 26.81 -2.44 -17.91
N ALA A 272 27.12 -3.32 -18.86
CA ALA A 272 26.37 -4.54 -19.13
C ALA A 272 27.34 -5.72 -19.04
N PRO A 273 27.13 -6.72 -18.16
CA PRO A 273 27.88 -7.96 -18.22
C PRO A 273 27.34 -8.84 -19.34
N SER A 274 28.30 -9.37 -20.10
CA SER A 274 28.14 -10.26 -21.25
C SER A 274 27.59 -11.65 -20.88
N GLY A 275 26.79 -12.22 -21.78
CA GLY A 275 26.96 -13.60 -22.24
C GLY A 275 25.96 -14.66 -21.76
N ASN A 276 24.91 -14.88 -22.55
CA ASN A 276 24.48 -16.13 -23.22
C ASN A 276 23.00 -15.98 -23.55
N GLY A 277 22.52 -16.09 -24.79
CA GLY A 277 22.80 -17.15 -25.76
C GLY A 277 21.44 -17.70 -26.19
N GLY A 278 20.80 -17.04 -27.16
CA GLY A 278 19.49 -17.40 -27.72
C GLY A 278 19.22 -16.61 -28.99
N GLU A 279 19.12 -17.33 -30.10
CA GLU A 279 18.96 -16.89 -31.51
C GLU A 279 17.76 -15.93 -31.74
N PRO A 280 17.76 -15.08 -32.79
CA PRO A 280 16.92 -13.89 -32.83
C PRO A 280 15.51 -14.20 -33.30
N ALA A 281 14.52 -13.93 -32.45
CA ALA A 281 13.14 -13.78 -32.90
C ALA A 281 12.97 -12.42 -33.58
N ALA A 282 12.32 -12.45 -34.74
CA ALA A 282 12.07 -11.36 -35.66
C ALA A 282 11.69 -10.02 -35.02
N ALA A 283 12.17 -8.94 -35.63
CA ALA A 283 11.80 -7.56 -35.34
C ALA A 283 10.28 -7.37 -35.32
N ALA A 284 9.71 -7.23 -34.13
CA ALA A 284 8.36 -6.70 -33.94
C ALA A 284 8.44 -5.17 -33.88
N GLU A 285 8.02 -4.54 -34.97
CA GLU A 285 7.75 -3.11 -35.07
C GLU A 285 6.76 -2.71 -33.94
N LYS A 286 7.10 -1.68 -33.15
CA LYS A 286 6.19 -1.12 -32.13
C LYS A 286 4.90 -0.67 -32.81
N PRO A 287 3.69 -1.09 -32.37
CA PRO A 287 2.47 -0.51 -32.91
C PRO A 287 2.40 0.97 -32.49
N ALA A 288 2.40 1.86 -33.49
CA ALA A 288 2.16 3.27 -33.31
C ALA A 288 0.83 3.50 -32.56
N LYS A 289 0.85 4.36 -31.54
CA LYS A 289 -0.36 4.89 -30.91
C LYS A 289 -1.24 5.47 -32.02
N LYS A 290 -2.36 4.80 -32.33
CA LYS A 290 -3.39 5.33 -33.22
C LYS A 290 -3.99 6.56 -32.54
N VAL A 291 -3.57 7.75 -32.95
CA VAL A 291 -4.15 9.01 -32.51
C VAL A 291 -5.55 9.05 -33.12
N LEU A 292 -6.57 8.82 -32.30
CA LEU A 292 -7.98 8.94 -32.71
C LEU A 292 -8.20 10.33 -33.33
N SER A 293 -8.84 10.34 -34.50
CA SER A 293 -9.22 11.56 -35.20
C SER A 293 -10.18 12.39 -34.36
N ASP A 294 -10.23 13.70 -34.57
CA ASP A 294 -11.07 14.58 -33.75
C ASP A 294 -12.57 14.32 -33.95
N GLU A 295 -12.95 13.70 -35.07
CA GLU A 295 -14.30 13.20 -35.33
C GLU A 295 -14.65 11.98 -34.45
N GLU A 296 -13.73 11.03 -34.27
CA GLU A 296 -13.92 9.86 -33.39
C GLU A 296 -14.02 10.28 -31.91
N LYS A 297 -13.26 11.30 -31.51
CA LYS A 297 -13.37 11.88 -30.15
C LYS A 297 -14.69 12.62 -29.94
N ALA A 298 -15.19 13.33 -30.96
CA ALA A 298 -16.48 14.01 -30.90
C ALA A 298 -17.64 13.01 -30.79
N ALA A 299 -17.59 11.91 -31.55
CA ALA A 299 -18.58 10.85 -31.50
C ALA A 299 -18.61 10.13 -30.13
N LEU A 300 -17.44 9.86 -29.54
CA LEU A 300 -17.36 9.27 -28.20
C LEU A 300 -17.87 10.23 -27.10
N LYS A 301 -17.64 11.54 -27.26
CA LYS A 301 -18.15 12.56 -26.34
C LYS A 301 -19.67 12.70 -26.45
N GLU A 302 -20.24 12.65 -27.65
CA GLU A 302 -21.69 12.67 -27.86
C GLU A 302 -22.36 11.41 -27.30
N ALA A 303 -21.75 10.23 -27.50
CA ALA A 303 -22.22 8.97 -26.92
C ALA A 303 -22.20 8.98 -25.39
N ALA A 304 -21.14 9.56 -24.79
CA ALA A 304 -21.04 9.72 -23.34
C ALA A 304 -22.11 10.66 -22.78
N LEU A 305 -22.43 11.75 -23.48
CA LEU A 305 -23.48 12.70 -23.08
C LEU A 305 -24.88 12.07 -23.17
N LYS A 306 -25.16 11.28 -24.21
CA LYS A 306 -26.44 10.54 -24.32
C LYS A 306 -26.59 9.51 -23.20
N LYS A 307 -25.54 8.76 -22.89
CA LYS A 307 -25.56 7.79 -21.78
C LYS A 307 -25.72 8.45 -20.41
N ALA A 308 -25.14 9.64 -20.22
CA ALA A 308 -25.33 10.43 -19.01
C ALA A 308 -26.78 10.95 -18.88
N ALA A 309 -27.42 11.34 -19.99
CA ALA A 309 -28.82 11.76 -20.00
C ALA A 309 -29.77 10.59 -19.67
N GLU A 310 -29.51 9.40 -20.21
CA GLU A 310 -30.31 8.19 -19.90
C GLU A 310 -30.18 7.77 -18.43
N LEU A 311 -28.98 7.84 -17.86
CA LEU A 311 -28.76 7.55 -16.43
C LEU A 311 -29.45 8.58 -15.54
N LYS A 312 -29.49 9.85 -15.95
CA LYS A 312 -30.21 10.90 -15.23
C LYS A 312 -31.72 10.69 -15.28
N ALA A 313 -32.27 10.34 -16.44
CA ALA A 313 -33.69 10.03 -16.60
C ALA A 313 -34.11 8.79 -15.77
N LYS A 314 -33.25 7.76 -15.68
CA LYS A 314 -33.50 6.60 -14.83
C LYS A 314 -33.53 6.96 -13.35
N LYS A 315 -32.58 7.78 -12.88
CA LYS A 315 -32.54 8.25 -11.49
C LYS A 315 -33.73 9.16 -11.14
N GLU A 316 -34.20 9.97 -12.08
CA GLU A 316 -35.40 10.81 -11.89
C GLU A 316 -36.69 9.96 -11.85
N ALA A 317 -36.78 8.90 -12.67
CA ALA A 317 -37.90 7.96 -12.63
C ALA A 317 -37.92 7.10 -11.35
N GLU A 318 -36.76 6.67 -10.87
CA GLU A 318 -36.62 5.93 -9.60
C GLU A 318 -37.00 6.80 -8.40
N LYS A 319 -36.58 8.07 -8.40
CA LYS A 319 -36.94 9.05 -7.37
C LYS A 319 -38.43 9.44 -7.39
N ALA A 320 -39.09 9.41 -8.55
CA ALA A 320 -40.53 9.62 -8.67
C ALA A 320 -41.32 8.40 -8.14
N ALA A 321 -40.85 7.18 -8.39
CA ALA A 321 -41.45 5.96 -7.87
C ALA A 321 -41.37 5.84 -6.34
N GLU A 322 -40.32 6.40 -5.73
CA GLU A 322 -40.14 6.43 -4.28
C GLU A 322 -41.01 7.48 -3.55
N GLN A 323 -41.54 8.48 -4.28
CA GLN A 323 -42.43 9.52 -3.73
C GLN A 323 -43.93 9.17 -3.83
N GLU A 324 -44.31 8.11 -4.55
CA GLU A 324 -45.68 7.61 -4.66
C GLU A 324 -45.94 6.30 -3.88
N ALA A 325 -44.95 5.79 -3.15
CA ALA A 325 -45.14 4.66 -2.23
C ALA A 325 -45.83 5.15 -0.93
N PRO A 326 -46.94 4.52 -0.49
CA PRO A 326 -47.76 4.97 0.64
C PRO A 326 -47.09 4.88 2.01
#